data_AF-A0A9P0KSR3-F1
#
_entry.id   AF-A0A9P0KSR3-F1
#
_cell.length_a   1.000
_cell.length_b   1.000
_cell.length_c   1.000
_cell.angle_alpha   90.00
_cell.angle_beta   90.00
_cell.angle_gamma   90.00
#
_symmetry.space_group_name_H-M   'P 1'
#
loop_
_entity.id
_entity.type
_entity.pdbx_description
1 polymer ?
#
loop_
_entity_poly.entity_id
_entity_poly.type
_entity_poly.pdbx_seq_one_letter_code
_entity_poly.pdbx_strand_id
1 'polypeptide(L)'
;MTLKKTHLRMRNKNLLVAQLDGHGPIKFLFKKENADLVRNTEKEIITNIENLIPIEIKTKEGHSYIIEVDMMLTMLDGSIGNVLSETNSTMKCIICGATPKDMDTLAGIDRPPNVDNYWFGLSTLHCWIRFFECLLHIGYRLPIKSWQVRGPENKAIVKANKKRIQAEFRAKLSLIVDKPKPGMRTYKRKTDRANISKDLIKQAASEVINGTSIRKAAKNNKIDRTTLSRYVNKLKATPDSDVFMEYANPRQVFSNQQERILKLLPHTSLYFMV
;
A
#
# COMPACT_ATOMS: atom_id res chain seq x y z
N MET A 1 0.54 43.46 33.23
CA MET A 1 -0.61 42.62 32.85
C MET A 1 -0.06 41.38 32.16
N THR A 2 0.07 40.30 32.92
CA THR A 2 0.88 39.12 32.58
C THR A 2 0.10 38.22 31.62
N LEU A 3 0.51 38.17 30.35
CA LEU A 3 -0.02 37.22 29.37
C LEU A 3 0.39 35.80 29.80
N LYS A 4 -0.51 35.10 30.49
CA LYS A 4 -0.38 33.66 30.73
C LYS A 4 -0.51 32.95 29.37
N LYS A 5 0.61 32.48 28.81
CA LYS A 5 0.63 31.47 27.76
C LYS A 5 0.11 30.16 28.34
N THR A 6 -1.19 29.93 28.26
CA THR A 6 -1.79 28.62 28.49
C THR A 6 -1.49 27.73 27.29
N HIS A 7 -0.47 26.87 27.40
CA HIS A 7 -0.26 25.76 26.46
C HIS A 7 -1.41 24.75 26.65
N LEU A 8 -2.49 24.92 25.90
CA LEU A 8 -3.54 23.92 25.79
C LEU A 8 -3.03 22.79 24.88
N ARG A 9 -2.44 21.75 25.47
CA ARG A 9 -2.08 20.53 24.73
C ARG A 9 -3.35 19.74 24.42
N MET A 10 -4.04 20.10 23.34
CA MET A 10 -5.18 19.32 22.85
C MET A 10 -4.67 17.96 22.33
N ARG A 11 -4.70 16.93 23.18
CA ARG A 11 -4.56 15.53 22.73
C ARG A 11 -5.83 15.17 21.98
N ASN A 12 -5.88 15.48 20.70
CA ASN A 12 -6.90 15.00 19.78
C ASN A 12 -6.66 13.49 19.63
N LYS A 13 -7.37 12.64 20.37
CA LYS A 13 -7.32 11.19 20.11
C LYS A 13 -7.99 11.01 18.72
N ASN A 14 -7.77 9.92 17.97
CA ASN A 14 -8.49 9.58 16.71
C ASN A 14 -9.20 8.19 16.84
N LEU A 15 -10.56 8.06 16.76
CA LEU A 15 -11.37 6.92 17.33
C LEU A 15 -11.08 5.65 16.58
N LEU A 16 -10.58 5.85 15.36
CA LEU A 16 -10.27 4.84 14.39
C LEU A 16 -8.94 5.23 13.70
N VAL A 17 -7.86 5.34 14.51
CA VAL A 17 -6.46 4.94 14.19
C VAL A 17 -6.21 4.35 12.80
N ALA A 18 -6.88 3.22 12.58
CA ALA A 18 -6.58 2.28 11.51
C ALA A 18 -7.55 2.35 10.32
N GLN A 19 -8.50 3.28 10.31
CA GLN A 19 -9.45 3.41 9.20
C GLN A 19 -8.79 4.17 8.04
N LEU A 20 -8.94 3.64 6.82
CA LEU A 20 -8.33 4.23 5.61
C LEU A 20 -8.70 5.70 5.39
N ASP A 21 -9.87 6.11 5.90
CA ASP A 21 -10.36 7.49 5.80
C ASP A 21 -9.50 8.51 6.58
N GLY A 22 -8.64 8.04 7.51
CA GLY A 22 -7.66 8.85 8.22
C GLY A 22 -6.29 8.98 7.52
N HIS A 23 -6.07 8.26 6.41
CA HIS A 23 -4.79 8.24 5.72
C HIS A 23 -4.83 9.09 4.43
N GLY A 24 -4.38 10.33 4.52
CA GLY A 24 -4.18 11.20 3.37
C GLY A 24 -2.91 10.83 2.59
N PRO A 25 -2.98 10.54 1.28
CA PRO A 25 -1.78 10.26 0.50
C PRO A 25 -0.96 11.55 0.30
N ILE A 26 0.31 11.51 0.72
CA ILE A 26 1.26 12.63 0.47
C ILE A 26 1.81 12.55 -0.95
N LYS A 27 2.27 11.36 -1.37
CA LYS A 27 2.91 11.14 -2.67
C LYS A 27 2.67 9.69 -3.11
N PHE A 28 2.35 9.50 -4.39
CA PHE A 28 2.19 8.16 -4.97
C PHE A 28 2.99 8.08 -6.28
N LEU A 29 3.81 7.02 -6.41
CA LEU A 29 4.70 6.83 -7.56
C LEU A 29 4.50 5.44 -8.17
N PHE A 30 4.37 5.38 -9.50
CA PHE A 30 4.33 4.12 -10.26
C PHE A 30 5.75 3.62 -10.58
N LYS A 31 6.58 3.41 -9.56
CA LYS A 31 7.94 2.88 -9.70
C LYS A 31 8.11 1.67 -8.79
N LYS A 32 9.01 0.76 -9.16
CA LYS A 32 9.39 -0.33 -8.26
C LYS A 32 10.20 0.25 -7.10
N GLU A 33 9.88 -0.17 -5.88
CA GLU A 33 10.64 0.18 -4.69
C GLU A 33 12.11 -0.27 -4.83
N ASN A 34 13.04 0.64 -4.52
CA ASN A 34 14.47 0.37 -4.46
C ASN A 34 15.10 1.19 -3.31
N ALA A 35 16.32 0.82 -2.90
CA ALA A 35 16.97 1.43 -1.74
C ALA A 35 17.21 2.93 -1.90
N ASP A 36 17.63 3.37 -3.09
CA ASP A 36 17.91 4.78 -3.37
C ASP A 36 16.64 5.64 -3.32
N LEU A 37 15.53 5.13 -3.87
CA LEU A 37 14.23 5.81 -3.85
C LEU A 37 13.73 5.95 -2.41
N VAL A 38 13.87 4.91 -1.59
CA VAL A 38 13.47 4.94 -0.18
C VAL A 38 14.26 6.01 0.58
N ARG A 39 15.60 6.01 0.46
CA ARG A 39 16.47 7.00 1.14
C ARG A 39 16.23 8.43 0.66
N ASN A 40 16.07 8.62 -0.66
CA ASN A 40 15.81 9.95 -1.20
C ASN A 40 14.44 10.48 -0.78
N THR A 41 13.43 9.60 -0.73
CA THR A 41 12.06 9.98 -0.30
C THR A 41 12.03 10.30 1.19
N GLU A 42 12.73 9.52 2.02
CA GLU A 42 12.86 9.82 3.46
C GLU A 42 13.50 11.20 3.66
N LYS A 43 14.64 11.47 3.01
CA LYS A 43 15.30 12.79 3.10
C LYS A 43 14.37 13.93 2.67
N GLU A 44 13.68 13.78 1.54
CA GLU A 44 12.71 14.77 1.05
C GLU A 44 11.60 15.02 2.09
N ILE A 45 11.04 13.96 2.68
CA ILE A 45 9.99 14.07 3.70
C ILE A 45 10.53 14.75 4.96
N ILE A 46 11.68 14.32 5.49
CA ILE A 46 12.27 14.92 6.70
C ILE A 46 12.53 16.41 6.50
N THR A 47 13.15 16.79 5.38
CA THR A 47 13.38 18.21 5.06
C THR A 47 12.06 18.99 4.97
N ASN A 48 10.99 18.39 4.43
CA ASN A 48 9.69 19.04 4.42
C ASN A 48 9.10 19.18 5.83
N ILE A 49 9.29 18.20 6.71
CA ILE A 49 8.85 18.23 8.11
C ILE A 49 9.57 19.34 8.88
N GLU A 50 10.90 19.43 8.74
CA GLU A 50 11.72 20.45 9.42
C GLU A 50 11.35 21.88 9.02
N ASN A 51 10.84 22.07 7.80
CA ASN A 51 10.41 23.36 7.27
C ASN A 51 8.92 23.66 7.52
N LEU A 52 8.21 22.86 8.32
CA LEU A 52 6.80 23.12 8.62
C LEU A 52 6.63 24.32 9.53
N ILE A 53 5.74 25.21 9.11
CA ILE A 53 5.31 26.37 9.88
C ILE A 53 4.02 26.00 10.63
N PRO A 54 3.85 26.46 11.88
CA PRO A 54 2.61 26.26 12.63
C PRO A 54 1.39 26.76 11.86
N ILE A 55 0.29 26.02 11.94
CA ILE A 55 -0.95 26.35 11.24
C ILE A 55 -1.78 27.29 12.09
N GLU A 56 -2.07 28.48 11.58
CA GLU A 56 -2.97 29.44 12.22
C GLU A 56 -4.42 29.24 11.75
N ILE A 57 -5.32 28.95 12.68
CA ILE A 57 -6.75 28.79 12.40
C ILE A 57 -7.54 29.87 13.14
N LYS A 58 -8.40 30.58 12.42
CA LYS A 58 -9.36 31.52 13.01
C LYS A 58 -10.77 30.93 12.94
N THR A 59 -11.48 30.89 14.07
CA THR A 59 -12.87 30.45 14.11
C THR A 59 -13.81 31.57 13.65
N LYS A 60 -15.02 31.19 13.25
CA LYS A 60 -16.09 32.15 12.92
C LYS A 60 -16.46 33.05 14.10
N GLU A 61 -16.17 32.61 15.32
CA GLU A 61 -16.41 33.33 16.58
C GLU A 61 -15.22 34.25 16.98
N GLY A 62 -14.18 34.34 16.14
CA GLY A 62 -13.07 35.28 16.32
C GLY A 62 -11.90 34.75 17.17
N HIS A 63 -11.94 33.48 17.59
CA HIS A 63 -10.82 32.85 18.30
C HIS A 63 -9.71 32.45 17.32
N SER A 64 -8.46 32.68 17.69
CA SER A 64 -7.28 32.21 16.94
C SER A 64 -6.60 31.06 17.68
N TYR A 65 -6.23 30.03 16.91
CA TYR A 65 -5.47 28.87 17.37
C TYR A 65 -4.20 28.74 16.54
N ILE A 66 -3.11 28.38 17.20
CA ILE A 66 -1.85 28.00 16.55
C ILE A 66 -1.69 26.51 16.77
N ILE A 67 -1.55 25.76 15.67
CA ILE A 67 -1.41 24.31 15.69
C ILE A 67 0.02 23.96 15.30
N GLU A 68 0.75 23.39 16.26
CA GLU A 68 2.05 22.77 16.03
C GLU A 68 1.83 21.29 15.68
N VAL A 69 2.54 20.81 14.65
CA VAL A 69 2.40 19.45 14.15
C VAL A 69 3.72 18.72 14.38
N ASP A 70 3.64 17.60 15.10
CA ASP A 70 4.76 16.68 15.32
C ASP A 70 4.48 15.39 14.54
N MET A 71 5.44 14.96 13.72
CA MET A 71 5.28 13.82 12.80
C MET A 71 6.29 12.73 13.10
N MET A 72 5.80 11.48 13.18
CA MET A 72 6.61 10.29 13.43
C MET A 72 6.48 9.31 12.27
N LEU A 73 7.60 8.75 11.81
CA LEU A 73 7.65 7.80 10.70
C LEU A 73 7.46 6.35 11.18
N THR A 74 6.30 6.05 11.77
CA THR A 74 6.02 4.75 12.41
C THR A 74 5.33 3.73 11.50
N MET A 75 4.81 4.18 10.35
CA MET A 75 4.11 3.34 9.39
C MET A 75 5.07 2.77 8.33
N LEU A 76 6.09 2.05 8.78
CA LEU A 76 7.11 1.47 7.92
C LEU A 76 7.11 -0.06 7.96
N ASP A 77 7.38 -0.66 6.82
CA ASP A 77 7.65 -2.08 6.72
C ASP A 77 9.07 -2.38 7.21
N GLY A 78 9.29 -3.57 7.77
CA GLY A 78 10.61 -3.96 8.29
C GLY A 78 11.71 -3.95 7.23
N SER A 79 11.37 -4.18 5.95
CA SER A 79 12.34 -4.08 4.84
C SER A 79 12.76 -2.63 4.57
N ILE A 80 11.85 -1.67 4.71
CA ILE A 80 12.15 -0.24 4.58
C ILE A 80 13.02 0.19 5.76
N GLY A 81 12.65 -0.21 6.98
CA GLY A 81 13.45 0.06 8.18
C GLY A 81 14.89 -0.45 8.07
N ASN A 82 15.12 -1.59 7.42
CA ASN A 82 16.48 -2.11 7.16
C ASN A 82 17.28 -1.21 6.22
N VAL A 83 16.65 -0.66 5.17
CA VAL A 83 17.31 0.25 4.22
C VAL A 83 17.72 1.56 4.89
N LEU A 84 16.84 2.09 5.74
CA LEU A 84 17.04 3.35 6.46
C LEU A 84 18.05 3.23 7.60
N SER A 85 18.01 2.12 8.35
CA SER A 85 18.98 1.82 9.42
C SER A 85 20.31 1.23 8.94
N GLU A 86 20.54 1.21 7.62
CA GLU A 86 21.73 0.59 6.97
C GLU A 86 22.00 -0.86 7.40
N THR A 87 20.95 -1.55 7.86
CA THR A 87 21.01 -2.93 8.30
C THR A 87 20.73 -3.85 7.12
N ASN A 88 21.80 -4.31 6.46
CA ASN A 88 21.70 -5.13 5.23
C ASN A 88 21.01 -6.51 5.42
N SER A 89 20.85 -6.98 6.67
CA SER A 89 20.27 -8.29 6.96
C SER A 89 18.86 -8.18 7.49
N THR A 90 17.91 -8.85 6.84
CA THR A 90 16.51 -8.96 7.29
C THR A 90 16.34 -9.78 8.58
N MET A 91 17.40 -10.47 9.01
CA MET A 91 17.41 -11.29 10.23
C MET A 91 18.08 -10.58 11.41
N LYS A 92 18.64 -9.38 11.21
CA LYS A 92 19.28 -8.58 12.26
C LYS A 92 18.27 -7.55 12.78
N CYS A 93 18.17 -7.42 14.11
CA CYS A 93 17.30 -6.42 14.72
C CYS A 93 17.80 -5.01 14.37
N ILE A 94 16.93 -4.14 13.86
CA ILE A 94 17.29 -2.74 13.56
C ILE A 94 17.54 -1.92 14.82
N ILE A 95 16.94 -2.31 15.96
CA ILE A 95 17.05 -1.57 17.21
C ILE A 95 18.37 -1.92 17.93
N CYS A 96 18.58 -3.18 18.27
CA CYS A 96 19.76 -3.59 19.05
C CYS A 96 20.87 -4.23 18.19
N GLY A 97 20.66 -4.42 16.89
CA GLY A 97 21.65 -5.06 16.03
C GLY A 97 21.88 -6.56 16.31
N ALA A 98 21.08 -7.19 17.17
CA ALA A 98 21.23 -8.61 17.51
C ALA A 98 20.91 -9.50 16.31
N THR A 99 21.74 -10.53 16.11
CA THR A 99 21.48 -11.62 15.17
C THR A 99 20.69 -12.74 15.88
N PRO A 100 20.08 -13.69 15.14
CA PRO A 100 19.36 -14.79 15.78
C PRO A 100 20.24 -15.66 16.69
N LYS A 101 21.56 -15.71 16.44
CA LYS A 101 22.51 -16.41 17.31
C LYS A 101 22.72 -15.67 18.63
N ASP A 102 22.79 -14.35 18.58
CA ASP A 102 22.97 -13.52 19.77
C ASP A 102 21.76 -13.60 20.69
N MET A 103 20.56 -13.64 20.09
CA MET A 103 19.28 -13.74 20.79
C MET A 103 19.08 -15.08 21.52
N ASP A 104 19.82 -16.12 21.16
CA ASP A 104 19.75 -17.45 21.78
C ASP A 104 20.63 -17.55 23.05
N THR A 105 21.29 -16.45 23.43
CA THR A 105 22.20 -16.40 24.58
C THR A 105 21.77 -15.35 25.60
N LEU A 106 21.84 -15.68 26.88
CA LEU A 106 21.52 -14.75 27.97
C LEU A 106 22.45 -13.53 28.00
N ALA A 107 23.69 -13.68 27.53
CA ALA A 107 24.67 -12.59 27.42
C ALA A 107 24.25 -11.50 26.40
N GLY A 108 23.32 -11.81 25.49
CA GLY A 108 22.82 -10.88 24.49
C GLY A 108 21.69 -9.95 24.96
N ILE A 109 21.17 -10.15 26.18
CA ILE A 109 19.99 -9.43 26.69
C ILE A 109 20.29 -7.95 26.96
N ASP A 110 21.46 -7.63 27.50
CA ASP A 110 21.83 -6.27 27.91
C ASP A 110 22.43 -5.43 26.76
N ARG A 111 22.20 -5.82 25.51
CA ARG A 111 22.78 -5.10 24.37
C ARG A 111 22.15 -3.70 24.24
N PRO A 112 22.96 -2.62 24.19
CA PRO A 112 22.42 -1.27 24.10
C PRO A 112 21.64 -1.08 22.78
N PRO A 113 20.44 -0.49 22.84
CA PRO A 113 19.65 -0.18 21.65
C PRO A 113 20.19 1.08 20.96
N ASN A 114 20.01 1.15 19.64
CA ASN A 114 20.11 2.38 18.90
C ASN A 114 18.80 3.17 19.06
N VAL A 115 18.84 4.20 19.90
CA VAL A 115 17.69 5.06 20.22
C VAL A 115 17.23 5.84 18.99
N ASP A 116 18.13 6.15 18.06
CA ASP A 116 17.81 6.83 16.80
C ASP A 116 16.95 5.98 15.88
N ASN A 117 16.71 4.71 16.18
CA ASN A 117 15.82 3.85 15.41
C ASN A 117 14.43 3.71 16.05
N TYR A 118 14.16 4.35 17.19
CA TYR A 118 12.86 4.26 17.87
C TYR A 118 11.73 4.98 17.11
N TRP A 119 12.06 6.02 16.34
CA TRP A 119 11.09 6.77 15.54
C TRP A 119 10.46 5.94 14.40
N PHE A 120 11.08 4.83 13.99
CA PHE A 120 10.49 3.87 13.05
C PHE A 120 9.28 3.12 13.62
N GLY A 121 9.12 3.12 14.95
CA GLY A 121 8.02 2.45 15.63
C GLY A 121 8.02 0.93 15.48
N LEU A 122 6.92 0.32 15.94
CA LEU A 122 6.69 -1.12 15.82
C LEU A 122 5.62 -1.38 14.77
N SER A 123 6.00 -2.01 13.65
CA SER A 123 5.02 -2.47 12.68
C SER A 123 4.29 -3.72 13.20
N THR A 124 3.17 -3.50 13.88
CA THR A 124 2.29 -4.55 14.42
C THR A 124 1.86 -5.57 13.37
N LEU A 125 1.56 -5.13 12.15
CA LEU A 125 1.23 -6.01 11.02
C LEU A 125 2.34 -7.03 10.76
N HIS A 126 3.57 -6.55 10.59
CA HIS A 126 4.73 -7.41 10.41
C HIS A 126 4.98 -8.31 11.62
N CYS A 127 4.78 -7.84 12.85
CA CYS A 127 4.91 -8.67 14.04
C CYS A 127 3.99 -9.90 13.98
N TRP A 128 2.70 -9.71 13.68
CA TRP A 128 1.74 -10.82 13.56
C TRP A 128 2.08 -11.79 12.43
N ILE A 129 2.45 -11.27 11.26
CA ILE A 129 2.83 -12.10 10.11
C ILE A 129 4.07 -12.94 10.44
N ARG A 130 5.13 -12.31 10.97
CA ARG A 130 6.38 -12.99 11.32
C ARG A 130 6.20 -13.98 12.45
N PHE A 131 5.38 -13.66 13.45
CA PHE A 131 5.05 -14.59 14.52
C PHE A 131 4.35 -15.84 14.00
N PHE A 132 3.35 -15.66 13.12
CA PHE A 132 2.65 -16.79 12.50
C PHE A 132 3.57 -17.63 11.60
N GLU A 133 4.42 -16.99 10.79
CA GLU A 133 5.45 -17.68 10.00
C GLU A 133 6.42 -18.50 10.89
N CYS A 134 6.82 -17.95 12.03
CA CYS A 134 7.67 -18.63 13.00
C CYS A 134 7.00 -19.89 13.55
N LEU A 135 5.73 -19.80 13.98
CA LEU A 135 4.96 -20.94 14.48
C LEU A 135 4.79 -22.03 13.42
N LEU A 136 4.51 -21.65 12.17
CA LEU A 136 4.44 -22.61 11.06
C LEU A 136 5.79 -23.31 10.86
N HIS A 137 6.89 -22.56 10.84
CA HIS A 137 8.22 -23.13 10.70
C HIS A 137 8.62 -24.05 11.85
N ILE A 138 8.25 -23.72 13.10
CA ILE A 138 8.41 -24.62 14.25
C ILE A 138 7.59 -25.89 14.01
N GLY A 139 6.31 -25.75 13.67
CA GLY A 139 5.40 -26.86 13.37
C GLY A 139 5.93 -27.82 12.30
N TYR A 140 6.52 -27.29 11.23
CA TYR A 140 7.13 -28.11 10.17
C TYR A 140 8.34 -28.90 10.65
N ARG A 141 9.12 -28.35 11.58
CA ARG A 141 10.37 -28.92 12.10
C ARG A 141 10.20 -29.79 13.34
N LEU A 142 9.00 -29.89 13.91
CA LEU A 142 8.70 -30.75 15.06
C LEU A 142 9.26 -32.18 14.96
N PRO A 143 9.24 -32.87 13.78
CA PRO A 143 9.79 -34.22 13.68
C PRO A 143 11.30 -34.30 13.89
N ILE A 144 12.05 -33.28 13.46
CA ILE A 144 13.52 -33.25 13.52
C ILE A 144 14.05 -32.46 14.73
N LYS A 145 13.19 -31.65 15.38
CA LYS A 145 13.48 -30.81 16.56
C LYS A 145 14.75 -29.96 16.44
N SER A 146 15.09 -29.54 15.24
CA SER A 146 16.28 -28.74 14.95
C SER A 146 15.94 -27.52 14.11
N TRP A 147 16.62 -26.40 14.38
CA TRP A 147 16.41 -25.15 13.66
C TRP A 147 16.94 -25.23 12.22
N GLN A 148 18.14 -25.81 12.05
CA GLN A 148 18.78 -25.95 10.74
C GLN A 148 18.41 -27.27 10.07
N VAL A 149 17.68 -27.20 8.97
CA VAL A 149 17.33 -28.36 8.16
C VAL A 149 18.47 -28.68 7.19
N ARG A 150 19.44 -29.48 7.64
CA ARG A 150 20.59 -29.94 6.84
C ARG A 150 20.39 -31.37 6.35
N GLY A 151 20.89 -31.68 5.15
CA GLY A 151 20.81 -33.02 4.53
C GLY A 151 19.50 -33.29 3.76
N PRO A 152 19.51 -34.23 2.80
CA PRO A 152 18.34 -34.55 1.97
C PRO A 152 17.22 -35.22 2.76
N GLU A 153 17.55 -36.06 3.74
CA GLU A 153 16.59 -36.79 4.58
C GLU A 153 15.73 -35.83 5.42
N ASN A 154 16.36 -34.96 6.22
CA ASN A 154 15.64 -33.96 7.02
C ASN A 154 14.80 -33.02 6.16
N LYS A 155 15.29 -32.65 4.97
CA LYS A 155 14.52 -31.85 4.01
C LYS A 155 13.27 -32.59 3.53
N ALA A 156 13.34 -33.89 3.28
CA ALA A 156 12.20 -34.71 2.89
C ALA A 156 11.16 -34.79 4.01
N ILE A 157 11.59 -35.04 5.25
CA ILE A 157 10.73 -35.11 6.45
C ILE A 157 9.98 -33.78 6.65
N VAL A 158 10.70 -32.66 6.66
CA VAL A 158 10.11 -31.32 6.84
C VAL A 158 9.16 -30.98 5.68
N LYS A 159 9.49 -31.35 4.44
CA LYS A 159 8.64 -31.12 3.27
C LYS A 159 7.34 -31.94 3.35
N ALA A 160 7.40 -33.19 3.80
CA ALA A 160 6.22 -34.03 4.01
C ALA A 160 5.33 -33.44 5.12
N ASN A 161 5.91 -33.06 6.25
CA ASN A 161 5.18 -32.47 7.37
C ASN A 161 4.57 -31.10 7.03
N LYS A 162 5.29 -30.26 6.26
CA LYS A 162 4.76 -29.00 5.70
C LYS A 162 3.51 -29.26 4.85
N LYS A 163 3.54 -30.23 3.93
CA LYS A 163 2.37 -30.57 3.11
C LYS A 163 1.18 -31.04 3.96
N ARG A 164 1.43 -31.89 4.96
CA ARG A 164 0.40 -32.37 5.89
C ARG A 164 -0.27 -31.19 6.62
N ILE A 165 0.53 -30.32 7.25
CA ILE A 165 0.01 -29.15 7.98
C ILE A 165 -0.76 -28.21 7.05
N GLN A 166 -0.25 -27.91 5.85
CA GLN A 166 -0.98 -27.09 4.88
C GLN A 166 -2.32 -27.70 4.45
N ALA A 167 -2.38 -29.03 4.30
CA ALA A 167 -3.62 -29.73 3.97
C ALA A 167 -4.62 -29.65 5.14
N GLU A 168 -4.15 -29.81 6.39
CA GLU A 168 -4.98 -29.70 7.59
C GLU A 168 -5.54 -28.28 7.79
N PHE A 169 -4.73 -27.23 7.61
CA PHE A 169 -5.19 -25.84 7.63
C PHE A 169 -6.28 -25.59 6.59
N ARG A 170 -6.12 -26.15 5.39
CA ARG A 170 -7.13 -26.03 4.33
C ARG A 170 -8.40 -26.82 4.66
N ALA A 171 -8.27 -28.03 5.18
CA ALA A 171 -9.42 -28.89 5.45
C ALA A 171 -10.24 -28.40 6.66
N LYS A 172 -9.58 -27.98 7.74
CA LYS A 172 -10.24 -27.59 9.00
C LYS A 172 -10.66 -26.13 9.03
N LEU A 173 -9.87 -25.23 8.44
CA LEU A 173 -10.07 -23.78 8.53
C LEU A 173 -10.35 -23.12 7.18
N SER A 174 -10.33 -23.87 6.07
CA SER A 174 -10.41 -23.32 4.72
C SER A 174 -9.31 -22.30 4.39
N LEU A 175 -8.19 -22.32 5.13
CA LEU A 175 -7.08 -21.40 4.96
C LEU A 175 -5.97 -21.97 4.07
N ILE A 176 -5.47 -21.15 3.15
CA ILE A 176 -4.28 -21.46 2.35
C ILE A 176 -3.10 -20.72 2.97
N VAL A 177 -2.24 -21.45 3.68
CA VAL A 177 -1.09 -20.90 4.41
C VAL A 177 0.24 -21.19 3.71
N ASP A 178 1.20 -20.28 3.85
CA ASP A 178 2.61 -20.46 3.43
C ASP A 178 2.78 -21.00 2.00
N LYS A 179 1.99 -20.41 1.09
CA LYS A 179 2.14 -20.58 -0.36
C LYS A 179 2.50 -19.23 -0.95
N PRO A 180 3.76 -19.01 -1.36
CA PRO A 180 4.11 -17.81 -2.10
C PRO A 180 3.28 -17.81 -3.39
N LYS A 181 2.63 -16.68 -3.69
CA LYS A 181 1.93 -16.52 -4.96
C LYS A 181 2.99 -16.40 -6.06
N PRO A 182 3.15 -17.39 -6.96
CA PRO A 182 4.19 -17.32 -7.97
C PRO A 182 3.93 -16.11 -8.89
N GLY A 183 4.98 -15.33 -9.13
CA GLY A 183 4.94 -14.14 -9.99
C GLY A 183 4.39 -12.90 -9.31
N MET A 184 5.25 -12.19 -8.57
CA MET A 184 5.06 -10.75 -8.33
C MET A 184 5.02 -10.00 -9.68
N ARG A 185 3.82 -10.01 -10.29
CA ARG A 185 3.21 -9.13 -11.29
C ARG A 185 4.03 -8.80 -12.54
N THR A 186 3.96 -9.66 -13.56
CA THR A 186 3.60 -9.16 -14.91
C THR A 186 2.08 -9.25 -14.98
N TYR A 187 1.38 -8.14 -14.76
CA TYR A 187 -0.05 -8.10 -15.04
C TYR A 187 -0.24 -8.25 -16.55
N LYS A 188 -0.43 -9.48 -17.05
CA LYS A 188 -1.01 -9.67 -18.38
C LYS A 188 -2.47 -9.20 -18.26
N ARG A 189 -2.77 -8.04 -18.84
CA ARG A 189 -4.15 -7.58 -18.98
C ARG A 189 -4.97 -8.72 -19.59
N LYS A 190 -6.19 -8.95 -19.09
CA LYS A 190 -7.12 -9.89 -19.72
C LYS A 190 -7.54 -9.43 -21.13
N THR A 191 -7.30 -8.16 -21.48
CA THR A 191 -7.70 -7.54 -22.76
C THR A 191 -6.76 -6.40 -23.16
N ASP A 192 -6.46 -6.27 -24.46
CA ASP A 192 -5.67 -5.17 -25.04
C ASP A 192 -6.47 -3.87 -25.26
N ARG A 193 -7.71 -3.80 -24.75
CA ARG A 193 -8.70 -2.72 -25.00
C ARG A 193 -8.24 -1.30 -24.64
N ALA A 194 -7.17 -1.14 -23.88
CA ALA A 194 -6.60 0.16 -23.51
C ALA A 194 -5.21 0.41 -24.10
N ASN A 195 -4.74 -0.44 -25.01
CA ASN A 195 -3.46 -0.29 -25.70
C ASN A 195 -3.61 0.39 -27.07
N ILE A 196 -4.85 0.74 -27.45
CA ILE A 196 -5.16 1.44 -28.69
C ILE A 196 -4.97 2.94 -28.43
N SER A 197 -4.11 3.58 -29.23
CA SER A 197 -3.95 5.04 -29.18
C SER A 197 -5.29 5.74 -29.40
N LYS A 198 -5.55 6.81 -28.63
CA LYS A 198 -6.76 7.63 -28.78
C LYS A 198 -6.92 8.15 -30.21
N ASP A 199 -5.82 8.53 -30.84
CA ASP A 199 -5.82 9.10 -32.18
C ASP A 199 -6.19 8.03 -33.22
N LEU A 200 -5.69 6.81 -33.04
CA LEU A 200 -6.00 5.67 -33.90
C LEU A 200 -7.50 5.32 -33.84
N ILE A 201 -8.10 5.39 -32.65
CA ILE A 201 -9.53 5.10 -32.48
C ILE A 201 -10.41 6.22 -33.05
N LYS A 202 -9.97 7.49 -32.94
CA LYS A 202 -10.65 8.65 -33.54
C LYS A 202 -10.60 8.60 -35.06
N GLN A 203 -9.46 8.26 -35.65
CA GLN A 203 -9.29 8.07 -37.08
C GLN A 203 -10.17 6.92 -37.62
N ALA A 204 -10.15 5.76 -36.96
CA ALA A 204 -10.99 4.64 -37.36
C ALA A 204 -12.49 4.96 -37.24
N ALA A 205 -12.88 5.82 -36.29
CA ALA A 205 -14.26 6.25 -36.13
C ALA A 205 -14.70 7.26 -37.20
N SER A 206 -13.83 8.20 -37.59
CA SER A 206 -14.12 9.14 -38.66
C SER A 206 -14.28 8.43 -40.01
N GLU A 207 -13.47 7.40 -40.29
CA GLU A 207 -13.64 6.54 -41.47
C GLU A 207 -15.04 5.89 -41.51
N VAL A 208 -15.56 5.45 -40.36
CA VAL A 208 -16.90 4.83 -40.27
C VAL A 208 -18.00 5.87 -40.45
N ILE A 209 -17.84 7.07 -39.89
CA ILE A 209 -18.78 8.19 -40.08
C ILE A 209 -18.82 8.63 -41.54
N ASN A 210 -17.67 8.60 -42.22
CA ASN A 210 -17.51 8.92 -43.65
C ASN A 210 -18.02 7.81 -44.59
N GLY A 211 -18.72 6.79 -44.07
CA GLY A 211 -19.44 5.80 -44.88
C GLY A 211 -18.73 4.45 -45.05
N THR A 212 -17.56 4.22 -44.44
CA THR A 212 -16.95 2.89 -44.46
C THR A 212 -17.62 1.94 -43.46
N SER A 213 -17.68 0.64 -43.78
CA SER A 213 -18.26 -0.33 -42.84
C SER A 213 -17.36 -0.53 -41.61
N ILE A 214 -17.99 -0.70 -40.44
CA ILE A 214 -17.28 -0.96 -39.16
C ILE A 214 -16.31 -2.14 -39.27
N ARG A 215 -16.64 -3.19 -40.05
CA ARG A 215 -15.73 -4.34 -40.24
C ARG A 215 -14.47 -3.94 -41.00
N LYS A 216 -14.61 -3.13 -42.04
CA LYS A 216 -13.51 -2.70 -42.90
C LYS A 216 -12.58 -1.74 -42.15
N ALA A 217 -13.14 -0.73 -41.49
CA ALA A 217 -12.37 0.22 -40.67
C ALA A 217 -11.65 -0.46 -39.50
N ALA A 218 -12.30 -1.41 -38.81
CA ALA A 218 -11.68 -2.20 -37.75
C ALA A 218 -10.51 -3.06 -38.25
N LYS A 219 -10.66 -3.71 -39.42
CA LYS A 219 -9.61 -4.54 -40.03
C LYS A 219 -8.41 -3.70 -40.46
N ASN A 220 -8.65 -2.56 -41.10
CA ASN A 220 -7.60 -1.65 -41.57
C ASN A 220 -6.75 -1.11 -40.42
N ASN A 221 -7.42 -0.69 -39.34
CA ASN A 221 -6.77 -0.08 -38.18
C ASN A 221 -6.35 -1.10 -37.11
N LYS A 222 -6.51 -2.41 -37.36
CA LYS A 222 -6.22 -3.49 -36.42
C LYS A 222 -6.87 -3.29 -35.04
N ILE A 223 -8.09 -2.76 -35.02
CA ILE A 223 -8.89 -2.54 -33.82
C ILE A 223 -9.95 -3.65 -33.71
N ASP A 224 -10.23 -4.09 -32.49
CA ASP A 224 -11.34 -5.01 -32.26
C ASP A 224 -12.70 -4.38 -32.66
N ARG A 225 -13.49 -5.11 -33.45
CA ARG A 225 -14.77 -4.62 -34.00
C ARG A 225 -15.72 -4.15 -32.91
N THR A 226 -15.77 -4.84 -31.77
CA THR A 226 -16.69 -4.48 -30.67
C THR A 226 -16.27 -3.17 -30.01
N THR A 227 -14.96 -2.96 -29.92
CA THR A 227 -14.34 -1.75 -29.37
C THR A 227 -14.63 -0.52 -30.25
N LEU A 228 -14.42 -0.64 -31.58
CA LEU A 228 -14.73 0.44 -32.53
C LEU A 228 -16.24 0.75 -32.57
N SER A 229 -17.09 -0.29 -32.58
CA SER A 229 -18.55 -0.11 -32.60
C SER A 229 -19.06 0.64 -31.37
N ARG A 230 -18.53 0.34 -30.17
CA ARG A 230 -18.90 1.06 -28.94
C ARG A 230 -18.50 2.52 -28.99
N TYR A 231 -17.29 2.81 -29.49
CA TYR A 231 -16.79 4.16 -29.59
C TYR A 231 -17.63 5.02 -30.55
N VAL A 232 -17.95 4.50 -31.73
CA VAL A 232 -18.82 5.17 -32.72
C VAL A 232 -20.21 5.42 -32.14
N ASN A 233 -20.79 4.45 -31.42
CA ASN A 233 -22.10 4.62 -30.78
C ASN A 233 -22.07 5.71 -29.69
N LYS A 234 -20.98 5.81 -28.91
CA LYS A 234 -20.80 6.89 -27.94
C LYS A 234 -20.64 8.26 -28.61
N LEU A 235 -19.83 8.37 -29.66
CA LEU A 235 -19.69 9.61 -30.42
C LEU A 235 -21.01 10.10 -31.02
N LYS A 236 -21.84 9.18 -31.53
CA LYS A 236 -23.18 9.53 -32.03
C LYS A 236 -24.12 10.00 -30.92
N ALA A 237 -23.95 9.52 -29.69
CA ALA A 237 -24.77 9.92 -28.55
C ALA A 237 -24.34 11.27 -27.96
N THR A 238 -23.05 11.61 -27.99
CA THR A 238 -22.47 12.84 -27.43
C THR A 238 -21.38 13.39 -28.37
N PRO A 239 -21.73 14.25 -29.35
CA PRO A 239 -20.84 14.66 -30.44
C PRO A 239 -19.63 15.52 -30.03
N ASP A 240 -19.74 16.32 -28.97
CA ASP A 240 -18.73 17.33 -28.56
C ASP A 240 -17.94 16.97 -27.30
N SER A 241 -18.21 15.83 -26.67
CA SER A 241 -17.43 15.39 -25.51
C SER A 241 -16.20 14.60 -25.95
N ASP A 242 -15.03 14.85 -25.35
CA ASP A 242 -13.86 13.99 -25.54
C ASP A 242 -14.20 12.57 -25.02
N VAL A 243 -14.61 11.68 -25.94
CA VAL A 243 -15.17 10.37 -25.58
C VAL A 243 -14.09 9.51 -24.94
N PHE A 244 -14.09 9.44 -23.62
CA PHE A 244 -13.19 8.57 -22.87
C PHE A 244 -13.81 7.16 -22.77
N MET A 245 -13.10 6.14 -23.28
CA MET A 245 -13.44 4.73 -23.03
C MET A 245 -12.90 4.30 -21.67
N GLU A 246 -13.41 4.91 -20.60
CA GLU A 246 -13.24 4.32 -19.28
C GLU A 246 -14.15 3.10 -19.12
N TYR A 247 -13.78 2.24 -18.18
CA TYR A 247 -14.67 1.20 -17.69
C TYR A 247 -16.01 1.84 -17.32
N ALA A 248 -17.11 1.12 -17.52
CA ALA A 248 -18.38 1.49 -16.87
C ALA A 248 -18.06 1.81 -15.42
N ASN A 249 -18.48 3.00 -14.94
CA ASN A 249 -18.15 3.50 -13.62
C ASN A 249 -18.13 2.31 -12.64
N PRO A 250 -17.00 2.05 -11.95
CA PRO A 250 -16.93 0.95 -11.00
C PRO A 250 -18.17 1.03 -10.13
N ARG A 251 -18.96 -0.07 -10.02
CA ARG A 251 -20.32 -0.10 -9.44
C ARG A 251 -20.49 1.07 -8.48
N GLN A 252 -21.15 2.13 -8.94
CA GLN A 252 -21.31 3.33 -8.14
C GLN A 252 -22.03 2.91 -6.85
N VAL A 253 -21.28 2.90 -5.75
CA VAL A 253 -21.83 2.61 -4.42
C VAL A 253 -22.80 3.71 -4.02
N PHE A 254 -22.58 4.92 -4.56
CA PHE A 254 -23.35 6.12 -4.30
C PHE A 254 -23.93 6.70 -5.58
N SER A 255 -25.11 7.32 -5.48
CA SER A 255 -25.73 8.01 -6.61
C SER A 255 -24.90 9.24 -7.04
N ASN A 256 -25.08 9.69 -8.28
CA ASN A 256 -24.38 10.89 -8.80
C ASN A 256 -24.59 12.15 -7.93
N GLN A 257 -25.71 12.23 -7.21
CA GLN A 257 -25.97 13.32 -6.25
C GLN A 257 -25.15 13.15 -4.97
N GLN A 258 -25.03 11.93 -4.45
CA GLN A 258 -24.22 11.62 -3.26
C GLN A 258 -22.72 11.84 -3.50
N GLU A 259 -22.20 11.49 -4.68
CA GLU A 259 -20.80 11.80 -5.05
C GLU A 259 -20.53 13.31 -5.13
N ARG A 260 -21.51 14.10 -5.60
CA ARG A 260 -21.37 15.57 -5.60
C ARG A 260 -21.36 16.14 -4.20
N ILE A 261 -22.19 15.60 -3.31
CA ILE A 261 -22.20 15.97 -1.88
C ILE A 261 -20.85 15.59 -1.23
N LEU A 262 -20.33 14.39 -1.49
CA LEU A 262 -19.03 13.94 -0.98
C LEU A 262 -17.86 14.81 -1.48
N LYS A 263 -17.94 15.34 -2.70
CA LYS A 263 -16.95 16.29 -3.26
C LYS A 263 -17.07 17.71 -2.68
N LEU A 264 -18.24 18.06 -2.13
CA LEU A 264 -18.55 19.38 -1.55
C LEU A 264 -18.36 19.42 -0.04
N LEU A 265 -18.18 18.28 0.62
CA LEU A 265 -17.85 18.25 2.04
C LEU A 265 -16.40 18.75 2.21
N PRO A 266 -16.18 19.93 2.84
CA PRO A 266 -14.84 20.31 3.23
C PRO A 266 -14.34 19.23 4.18
N HIS A 267 -13.10 18.78 3.96
CA HIS A 267 -12.38 17.82 4.80
C HIS A 267 -12.66 18.09 6.29
N THR A 268 -13.65 17.40 6.85
CA THR A 268 -14.08 17.53 8.24
C THR A 268 -13.66 16.26 8.93
N SER A 269 -12.36 16.23 9.20
CA SER A 269 -11.71 15.42 10.21
C SER A 269 -12.33 15.72 11.57
N LEU A 270 -13.01 14.73 12.17
CA LEU A 270 -13.44 14.77 13.56
C LEU A 270 -13.62 13.34 14.12
N TYR A 271 -12.79 13.01 15.12
CA TYR A 271 -13.01 12.13 16.29
C TYR A 271 -12.23 10.80 16.45
N PHE A 272 -11.27 10.78 17.41
CA PHE A 272 -11.19 10.24 18.82
C PHE A 272 -10.95 8.82 19.41
N MET A 273 -9.73 8.23 19.51
CA MET A 273 -9.23 6.94 20.10
C MET A 273 -9.75 5.49 19.83
N VAL A 274 -8.86 4.59 19.34
CA VAL A 274 -8.27 3.46 20.11
C VAL A 274 -6.83 3.28 19.65
#